data_AF-A0A3E0AHH7-F1
#
_entry.id   AF-A0A3E0AHH7-F1
#
_cell.length_a   1.000
_cell.length_b   1.000
_cell.length_c   1.000
_cell.angle_alpha   90.00
_cell.angle_beta   90.00
_cell.angle_gamma   90.00
#
_symmetry.space_group_name_H-M   'P 1'
#
loop_
_entity.id
_entity.type
_entity.pdbx_description
1 polymer ?
#
loop_
_entity_poly.entity_id
_entity_poly.type
_entity_poly.pdbx_seq_one_letter_code
_entity_poly.pdbx_strand_id
1 'polypeptide(L)' 'MYEIKITVNGEEIELSGFPGEIISETIVAMLKTLRGVDEIENAVVQIEKN' A
#
# COMPACT_ATOMS: atom_id res chain seq x y z
N MET A 1 0.12 13.04 0.59
CA MET A 1 -0.93 12.05 0.25
C MET A 1 -0.29 11.04 -0.67
N TYR A 2 -0.32 9.76 -0.33
CA TYR A 2 0.30 8.71 -1.14
C TYR A 2 -0.72 8.20 -2.15
N GLU A 3 -0.27 7.99 -3.39
CA GLU A 3 -1.06 7.28 -4.39
C GLU A 3 -0.85 5.77 -4.20
N ILE A 4 -1.91 4.99 -4.39
CA ILE A 4 -1.86 3.54 -4.23
C ILE A 4 -2.39 2.85 -5.48
N LYS A 5 -1.64 1.85 -5.92
CA LYS A 5 -2.06 0.89 -6.94
C LYS A 5 -2.13 -0.49 -6.32
N ILE A 6 -3.27 -1.16 -6.44
CA ILE A 6 -3.46 -2.52 -5.95
C ILE A 6 -3.75 -3.43 -7.14
N THR A 7 -3.00 -4.53 -7.21
CA THR A 7 -3.23 -5.60 -8.17
C THR A 7 -3.63 -6.85 -7.41
N VAL A 8 -4.80 -7.41 -7.72
CA VAL A 8 -5.31 -8.64 -7.13
C VAL A 8 -5.43 -9.68 -8.23
N ASN A 9 -4.72 -10.81 -8.08
CA ASN A 9 -4.71 -11.89 -9.08
C ASN A 9 -4.34 -11.44 -10.51
N GLY A 10 -3.46 -10.44 -10.63
CA GLY A 10 -3.03 -9.90 -11.92
C GLY A 10 -3.94 -8.81 -12.50
N GLU A 11 -5.06 -8.49 -11.85
CA GLU A 11 -5.97 -7.42 -12.26
C GLU A 11 -5.79 -6.18 -11.40
N GLU A 12 -5.67 -5.02 -12.05
CA GLU A 12 -5.61 -3.73 -11.35
C GLU A 12 -7.01 -3.35 -10.85
N ILE A 13 -7.09 -3.06 -9.55
CA ILE A 13 -8.34 -2.66 -8.90
C ILE A 13 -8.39 -1.14 -8.87
N GLU A 14 -9.43 -0.57 -9.49
CA GLU A 14 -9.70 0.86 -9.39
C GLU A 14 -10.13 1.22 -7.98
N LEU A 15 -9.38 2.13 -7.34
CA LEU A 15 -9.68 2.65 -6.01
C LEU A 15 -10.06 4.11 -6.13
N SER A 16 -11.22 4.47 -5.58
CA SER A 16 -11.69 5.85 -5.57
C SER A 16 -12.27 6.22 -4.21
N GLY A 17 -12.12 7.48 -3.82
CA GLY A 17 -12.62 8.01 -2.55
C GLY A 17 -12.05 7.28 -1.33
N PHE A 18 -12.93 6.97 -0.38
CA PHE A 18 -12.57 6.43 0.93
C PHE A 18 -11.74 5.12 0.90
N PRO A 19 -12.05 4.10 0.08
CA PRO A 19 -11.22 2.89 -0.04
C PRO A 19 -9.74 3.16 -0.38
N GLY A 20 -9.45 4.08 -1.31
CA GLY A 20 -8.06 4.41 -1.66
C GLY A 20 -7.32 5.07 -0.49
N GLU A 21 -7.99 6.02 0.17
CA GLU A 21 -7.46 6.74 1.32
C GLU A 21 -7.13 5.79 2.47
N ILE A 22 -8.10 5.01 2.95
CA ILE A 22 -7.93 4.16 4.14
C ILE A 22 -6.85 3.08 3.94
N ILE A 23 -6.77 2.48 2.74
CA ILE A 23 -5.76 1.46 2.46
C ILE A 23 -4.37 2.09 2.38
N SER A 24 -4.22 3.23 1.70
CA SER A 24 -2.93 3.91 1.58
C SER A 24 -2.37 4.32 2.96
N GLU A 25 -3.21 4.89 3.83
CA GLU A 25 -2.81 5.30 5.17
C GLU A 25 -2.43 4.11 6.05
N THR A 26 -3.20 3.03 5.97
CA THR A 26 -2.96 1.80 6.73
C THR A 26 -1.63 1.15 6.33
N ILE A 27 -1.35 1.03 5.03
CA ILE A 27 -0.09 0.46 4.54
C ILE A 27 1.09 1.34 4.96
N VAL A 28 1.00 2.67 4.81
CA VAL A 28 2.07 3.59 5.23
C VAL A 28 2.31 3.48 6.73
N ALA A 29 1.27 3.37 7.54
CA ALA A 29 1.40 3.16 8.98
C ALA A 29 2.12 1.84 9.31
N MET A 30 1.78 0.74 8.62
CA MET A 30 2.47 -0.54 8.78
C MET A 30 3.95 -0.43 8.42
N LEU A 31 4.27 0.19 7.29
CA LEU A 31 5.66 0.35 6.82
C LEU A 31 6.51 1.17 7.79
N LYS A 32 5.95 2.21 8.42
CA LYS A 32 6.63 3.01 9.46
C LYS A 32 7.00 2.22 10.71
N THR A 33 6.40 1.05 10.94
CA THR A 33 6.80 0.18 12.07
C THR A 33 8.02 -0.68 11.77
N LEU A 34 8.44 -0.75 10.51
CA LEU A 34 9.58 -1.56 10.08
C LEU A 34 10.90 -0.90 10.48
N ARG A 35 11.81 -1.69 11.06
CA ARG A 35 13.14 -1.20 11.42
C ARG A 35 13.94 -0.83 10.16
N GLY A 36 14.52 0.36 10.16
CA GLY A 36 15.36 0.85 9.06
C GLY A 36 14.58 1.51 7.92
N VAL A 37 13.29 1.77 8.10
CA VAL A 37 12.46 2.55 7.18
C VAL A 37 12.20 3.91 7.83
N ASP A 38 13.14 4.84 7.68
CA ASP A 38 13.07 6.17 8.30
C ASP A 38 12.23 7.16 7.46
N GLU A 39 12.35 7.09 6.13
CA GLU A 39 11.58 7.88 5.16
C GLU A 39 10.98 6.95 4.10
N ILE A 40 9.77 7.25 3.64
CA ILE A 40 9.03 6.45 2.66
C ILE A 40 8.72 7.34 1.46
N GLU A 41 9.48 7.17 0.38
CA GLU A 41 9.17 7.79 -0.92
C GLU A 41 8.32 6.86 -1.80
N ASN A 42 8.63 5.57 -1.80
CA ASN A 42 7.87 4.52 -2.46
C ASN A 42 7.94 3.21 -1.66
N ALA A 43 7.00 2.31 -1.91
CA ALA A 43 7.07 0.94 -1.43
C ALA A 43 6.32 -0.01 -2.38
N VAL A 44 6.80 -1.24 -2.48
CA VAL A 44 6.10 -2.34 -3.17
C VAL A 44 5.83 -3.44 -2.14
N VAL A 45 4.56 -3.78 -1.98
CA VAL A 45 4.11 -4.87 -1.10
C VAL A 45 3.52 -5.97 -1.97
N GLN A 46 4.11 -7.16 -1.92
CA GLN A 46 3.63 -8.35 -2.62
C GLN A 46 3.20 -9.39 -1.58
N ILE A 47 2.02 -9.98 -1.79
CA ILE A 47 1.45 -11.02 -0.94
C ILE A 47 1.14 -12.20 -1.83
N GLU A 48 1.72 -13.37 -1.52
CA GLU A 48 1.48 -14.62 -2.21
C GLU A 48 0.80 -15.61 -1.27
N LYS A 49 -0.11 -16.42 -1.80
CA LYS A 49 -0.72 -17.52 -1.05
C LYS A 49 0.23 -18.71 -1.09
N ASN A 50 0.62 -19.20 0.10
CA ASN A 50 1.35 -20.45 0.25
C ASN A 50 0.46 -21.67 0.01
#